data_AF-A0A285V529-F1
#
_entry.id   AF-A0A285V529-F1
#
_cell.length_a   1.000
_cell.length_b   1.000
_cell.length_c   1.000
_cell.angle_alpha   90.00
_cell.angle_beta   90.00
_cell.angle_gamma   90.00
#
_symmetry.space_group_name_H-M   'P 1'
#
loop_
_entity.id
_entity.type
_entity.pdbx_description
1 polymer ?
#
loop_
_entity_poly.entity_id
_entity_poly.type
_entity_poly.pdbx_seq_one_letter_code
_entity_poly.pdbx_strand_id
1 'polypeptide(L)' 'MSAALKAAWALTAFVIVGGIVGWIASGRPVFAVFLVLGVLTAAGAVVTGRAERAAGRPPAPKEGPTP' A
#
# COMPACT_ATOMS: atom_id res chain seq x y z
N MET A 1 1.93 11.29 -10.08
CA MET A 1 1.59 10.93 -8.69
C MET A 1 2.08 12.03 -7.77
N SER A 2 1.34 12.41 -6.72
CA SER A 2 1.79 13.43 -5.78
C SER A 2 3.11 13.01 -5.12
N ALA A 3 3.92 13.98 -4.68
CA ALA A 3 5.21 13.71 -4.03
C ALA A 3 5.06 12.78 -2.81
N ALA A 4 3.98 12.98 -2.03
CA ALA A 4 3.61 12.11 -0.92
C ALA A 4 3.36 10.66 -1.35
N LEU A 5 2.64 10.45 -2.46
CA LEU A 5 2.37 9.11 -2.97
C LEU A 5 3.66 8.43 -3.46
N LYS A 6 4.60 9.20 -4.05
CA LYS A 6 5.89 8.67 -4.49
C LYS A 6 6.77 8.27 -3.30
N ALA A 7 6.76 9.04 -2.21
CA ALA A 7 7.48 8.70 -0.98
C ALA A 7 6.93 7.43 -0.31
N ALA A 8 5.60 7.28 -0.25
CA ALA A 8 4.96 6.08 0.28
C ALA A 8 5.32 4.82 -0.52
N TRP A 9 5.35 4.93 -1.85
CA TRP A 9 5.77 3.84 -2.73
C TRP A 9 7.26 3.50 -2.58
N ALA A 10 8.13 4.51 -2.44
CA ALA A 10 9.56 4.30 -2.22
C ALA A 10 9.84 3.59 -0.88
N LEU A 11 9.16 3.97 0.20
CA LEU A 11 9.28 3.32 1.51
C LEU A 11 8.86 1.84 1.43
N THR A 12 7.76 1.55 0.72
CA THR A 12 7.27 0.19 0.54
C THR A 12 8.29 -0.67 -0.23
N ALA A 13 8.85 -0.14 -1.33
CA ALA A 13 9.89 -0.83 -2.07
C ALA A 13 11.14 -1.08 -1.21
N PHE A 14 11.54 -0.11 -0.38
CA PHE A 14 12.68 -0.25 0.52
C PHE A 14 12.47 -1.35 1.57
N VAL A 15 11.28 -1.45 2.17
CA VAL A 15 10.95 -2.51 3.14
C VAL A 15 11.01 -3.90 2.49
N ILE A 16 10.47 -4.04 1.27
CA ILE A 16 10.50 -5.31 0.53
C ILE A 16 11.95 -5.72 0.22
N VAL A 17 12.74 -4.80 -0.34
CA VAL A 17 14.14 -5.08 -0.69
C VAL A 17 14.98 -5.37 0.56
N GLY A 18 14.87 -4.56 1.60
CA GLY A 18 15.59 -4.76 2.87
C GLY A 18 15.23 -6.08 3.55
N GLY A 19 13.95 -6.49 3.49
CA GLY A 19 13.50 -7.79 3.97
C GLY A 19 14.13 -8.94 3.18
N ILE A 20 14.10 -8.86 1.84
CA ILE A 20 14.67 -9.90 0.96
C ILE A 20 16.17 -10.03 1.21
N VAL A 21 16.89 -8.91 1.24
CA VAL A 21 18.34 -8.87 1.51
C VAL A 21 18.66 -9.42 2.89
N GLY A 22 17.90 -9.03 3.93
CA GLY A 22 18.08 -9.52 5.30
C GLY A 22 17.81 -11.02 5.43
N TRP A 23 16.82 -11.55 4.70
CA TRP A 23 16.52 -12.99 4.68
C TRP A 23 17.63 -13.80 3.99
N ILE A 24 18.08 -13.34 2.81
CA ILE A 24 19.16 -13.98 2.05
C ILE A 24 20.47 -13.95 2.84
N ALA A 25 20.81 -12.83 3.48
CA ALA A 25 22.06 -12.69 4.24
C ALA A 25 22.06 -13.49 5.55
N SER A 26 20.91 -13.66 6.20
CA SER A 26 20.84 -14.24 7.55
C SER A 26 20.47 -15.73 7.57
N GLY A 27 19.80 -16.25 6.53
CA GLY A 27 19.33 -17.64 6.46
C GLY A 27 18.34 -18.05 7.56
N ARG A 28 17.84 -17.09 8.36
CA ARG A 28 17.01 -17.33 9.55
C ARG A 28 15.53 -17.06 9.25
N PRO A 29 14.61 -17.97 9.63
CA PRO A 29 13.18 -17.87 9.31
C PRO A 29 12.49 -16.67 9.99
N VAL A 30 13.05 -16.15 11.10
CA VAL A 30 12.50 -14.99 11.82
C VAL A 30 12.46 -13.72 10.95
N PHE A 31 13.42 -13.56 10.02
CA PHE A 31 13.42 -12.45 9.06
C PHE A 31 12.31 -12.59 8.02
N ALA A 32 11.97 -13.82 7.61
CA ALA A 32 10.84 -14.07 6.72
C ALA A 32 9.51 -13.70 7.38
N VAL A 33 9.35 -13.93 8.70
CA VAL A 33 8.15 -13.52 9.44
C VAL A 33 8.00 -12.00 9.44
N PHE A 34 9.07 -11.25 9.72
CA PHE A 34 9.05 -9.78 9.66
C PHE A 34 8.75 -9.26 8.25
N LEU A 35 9.27 -9.92 7.22
CA LEU A 35 9.03 -9.58 5.81
C LEU A 35 7.55 -9.82 5.44
N VAL A 36 7.01 -10.98 5.82
CA VAL A 36 5.59 -11.31 5.61
C VAL A 36 4.69 -10.33 6.35
N LEU A 37 4.96 -10.04 7.63
CA LEU A 37 4.17 -9.10 8.43
C LEU A 37 4.23 -7.67 7.86
N GLY A 38 5.40 -7.24 7.40
CA GLY A 38 5.59 -5.96 6.72
C GLY A 38 4.82 -5.86 5.40
N VAL A 39 4.87 -6.90 4.57
CA VAL A 39 4.11 -6.96 3.30
C VAL A 39 2.60 -7.01 3.57
N LEU A 40 2.15 -7.79 4.56
CA LEU A 40 0.73 -7.89 4.92
C LEU A 40 0.19 -6.53 5.40
N THR A 41 0.97 -5.82 6.19
CA THR A 41 0.63 -4.48 6.69
C THR A 41 0.55 -3.47 5.54
N ALA A 42 1.52 -3.47 4.62
CA ALA A 42 1.52 -2.61 3.45
C ALA A 42 0.32 -2.91 2.53
N ALA A 43 0.02 -4.19 2.30
CA ALA A 43 -1.15 -4.61 1.53
C ALA A 43 -2.46 -4.16 2.18
N GLY A 44 -2.57 -4.31 3.51
CA GLY A 44 -3.70 -3.81 4.29
C GLY A 44 -3.90 -2.31 4.08
N ALA A 45 -2.87 -1.50 4.30
CA ALA A 45 -2.92 -0.05 4.13
C ALA A 45 -3.30 0.39 2.70
N VAL A 46 -2.86 -0.34 1.67
CA VAL A 46 -3.25 -0.08 0.28
C VAL A 46 -4.74 -0.38 0.06
N VAL A 47 -5.25 -1.49 0.60
CA VAL A 47 -6.66 -1.86 0.47
C VAL A 47 -7.55 -0.84 1.20
N THR A 48 -7.25 -0.49 2.45
CA THR A 48 -8.02 0.51 3.20
C THR A 48 -7.92 1.89 2.56
N GLY A 49 -6.73 2.34 2.15
CA GLY A 49 -6.56 3.64 1.48
C GLY A 49 -7.28 3.72 0.13
N ARG A 50 -7.42 2.60 -0.59
CA ARG A 50 -8.24 2.51 -1.82
C ARG A 50 -9.73 2.53 -1.50
N ALA A 51 -10.16 1.86 -0.45
CA ALA A 51 -11.56 1.86 0.00
C ALA A 51 -12.02 3.26 0.43
N GLU A 52 -11.19 3.99 1.21
CA GLU A 52 -11.50 5.37 1.59
C GLU A 52 -11.55 6.32 0.39
N ARG A 53 -10.65 6.16 -0.58
CA ARG A 53 -10.73 6.93 -1.84
C ARG A 53 -11.98 6.63 -2.65
N ALA A 54 -12.47 5.39 -2.62
CA ALA A 54 -13.70 5.01 -3.30
C ALA A 54 -14.94 5.56 -2.58
N ALA A 55 -14.92 5.55 -1.23
CA ALA A 55 -15.99 6.10 -0.40
C ALA A 55 -16.07 7.64 -0.46
N GLY A 56 -14.94 8.32 -0.65
CA GLY A 56 -14.88 9.78 -0.81
C GLY A 56 -15.24 10.30 -2.20
N ARG A 57 -15.61 9.45 -3.16
CA ARG A 57 -16.08 9.90 -4.48
C ARG A 57 -17.53 10.40 -4.35
N PRO A 58 -17.82 11.68 -4.62
CA PRO A 58 -19.19 12.16 -4.65
C PRO A 58 -19.99 11.33 -5.66
N PRO A 59 -21.24 10.93 -5.36
CA PRO A 59 -22.10 10.29 -6.34
C PRO A 59 -22.18 11.20 -7.57
N ALA A 60 -22.15 10.60 -8.76
CA ALA A 60 -22.26 11.31 -10.03
C ALA A 60 -23.41 12.35 -9.96
N PRO A 61 -23.22 13.57 -10.48
CA PRO A 61 -24.30 14.55 -10.56
C PRO A 61 -25.50 13.87 -11.19
N LYS A 62 -26.66 13.91 -10.51
CA LYS A 62 -27.91 13.50 -11.14
C LYS A 62 -28.16 14.44 -12.31
N GLU A 63 -27.83 13.99 -13.50
CA GLU A 63 -28.38 14.56 -14.74
C GLU A 63 -29.89 14.32 -14.69
N GLY A 64 -30.66 15.40 -14.56
CA GLY A 64 -32.11 15.41 -14.63
C GLY A 64 -32.73 16.33 -13.56
N PRO A 65 -33.52 17.35 -13.96
CA PRO A 65 -34.42 17.32 -15.10
C PRO A 65 -34.03 18.28 -16.23
N THR A 66 -34.20 17.83 -17.46
CA THR A 66 -34.34 18.66 -18.68
C THR A 66 -35.78 18.50 -19.16
N PRO A 67 -36.38 19.49 -19.83
CA PRO A 67 -36.57 20.90 -19.49
C PRO A 67 -37.90 21.16 -18.74
#